data_AF-A0A4Y2L1N4-F1
#
_entry.id   AF-A0A4Y2L1N4-F1
#
_cell.length_a   1.000
_cell.length_b   1.000
_cell.length_c   1.000
_cell.angle_alpha   90.00
_cell.angle_beta   90.00
_cell.angle_gamma   90.00
#
_symmetry.space_group_name_H-M   'P 1'
#
loop_
_entity.id
_entity.type
_entity.pdbx_description
1 polymer ?
#
loop_
_entity_poly.entity_id
_entity_poly.type
_entity_poly.pdbx_seq_one_letter_code
_entity_poly.pdbx_strand_id
1 'polypeptide(L)'
;MRNLAPDKMEDDILQTLWLQRLPANLQQILSVCKASLDELARIADKIHEVSGCNLTVARVESNSDQFELDAIKAELADLKNMVKKLSVSQYSSAELNPEGDL
;
A
#
# COMPACT_ATOMS: atom_id res chain seq x y z
N MET A 1 26.56 -3.09 7.45
CA MET A 1 27.07 -4.41 7.04
C MET A 1 28.18 -4.94 7.93
N ARG A 2 29.08 -4.09 8.45
CA ARG A 2 30.17 -4.51 9.34
C ARG A 2 29.72 -5.33 10.57
N ASN A 3 28.64 -4.92 11.23
CA ASN A 3 28.08 -5.65 12.40
C ASN A 3 27.48 -7.04 12.07
N LEU A 4 27.33 -7.37 10.78
CA LEU A 4 26.80 -8.65 10.31
C LEU A 4 27.91 -9.54 9.73
N ALA A 5 29.12 -8.98 9.53
CA ALA A 5 30.23 -9.70 8.97
C ALA A 5 30.91 -10.55 10.06
N PRO A 6 31.46 -11.73 9.72
CA PRO A 6 32.33 -12.47 10.62
C PRO A 6 33.53 -11.62 11.04
N ASP A 7 33.95 -11.73 12.30
CA ASP A 7 35.02 -10.94 12.94
C ASP A 7 36.41 -11.00 12.23
N LYS A 8 36.56 -11.92 11.25
CA LYS A 8 37.78 -12.14 10.47
C LYS A 8 37.64 -11.80 8.99
N MET A 9 36.56 -11.14 8.59
CA MET A 9 36.33 -10.79 7.20
C MET A 9 37.21 -9.60 6.80
N GLU A 10 37.92 -9.72 5.68
CA GLU A 10 38.76 -8.66 5.14
C GLU A 10 37.92 -7.48 4.64
N ASP A 11 38.35 -6.26 4.94
CA ASP A 11 37.64 -5.01 4.62
C ASP A 11 37.42 -4.85 3.11
N ASP A 12 38.37 -5.29 2.27
CA ASP A 12 38.26 -5.25 0.81
C ASP A 12 37.11 -6.14 0.29
N ILE A 13 36.91 -7.31 0.90
CA ILE A 13 35.82 -8.22 0.55
C ILE A 13 34.50 -7.62 1.02
N LEU A 14 34.47 -7.06 2.22
CA LEU A 14 33.27 -6.41 2.77
C LEU A 14 32.85 -5.21 1.92
N GLN A 15 33.81 -4.40 1.47
CA GLN A 15 33.60 -3.27 0.58
C GLN A 15 33.10 -3.72 -0.79
N THR A 16 33.68 -4.79 -1.35
CA THR A 16 33.22 -5.36 -2.61
C THR A 16 31.77 -5.84 -2.52
N LEU A 17 31.43 -6.63 -1.50
CA LEU A 17 30.06 -7.09 -1.28
C LEU A 17 29.08 -5.94 -1.04
N TRP A 18 29.53 -4.87 -0.38
CA TRP A 18 28.72 -3.69 -0.16
C TRP A 18 28.43 -2.93 -1.45
N LEU A 19 29.44 -2.73 -2.30
CA LEU A 19 29.26 -2.14 -3.61
C LEU A 19 28.31 -2.98 -4.46
N GLN A 20 28.45 -4.30 -4.48
CA GLN A 20 27.58 -5.19 -5.27
C GLN A 20 26.10 -5.13 -4.88
N ARG A 21 25.76 -4.70 -3.66
CA ARG A 21 24.35 -4.54 -3.21
C ARG A 21 23.72 -3.21 -3.63
N LEU A 22 24.51 -2.25 -4.09
CA LEU A 22 24.02 -0.94 -4.51
C LEU A 22 23.60 -0.95 -5.99
N PRO A 23 22.68 -0.07 -6.42
CA PRO A 23 22.38 0.10 -7.84
C PRO A 23 23.59 0.61 -8.64
N ALA A 24 23.61 0.29 -9.95
CA ALA A 24 24.77 0.48 -10.82
C ALA A 24 25.31 1.93 -10.84
N ASN A 25 24.44 2.93 -10.74
CA ASN A 25 24.82 4.33 -10.69
C ASN A 25 25.69 4.66 -9.47
N LEU A 26 25.38 4.09 -8.30
CA LEU A 26 26.18 4.28 -7.08
C LEU A 26 27.49 3.50 -7.18
N GLN A 27 27.48 2.28 -7.74
CA GLN A 27 28.70 1.50 -7.95
C GLN A 27 29.71 2.25 -8.84
N GLN A 28 29.26 2.83 -9.95
CA GLN A 28 30.12 3.57 -10.88
C GLN A 28 30.80 4.77 -10.21
N ILE A 29 30.05 5.51 -9.38
CA ILE A 29 30.56 6.70 -8.69
C ILE A 29 31.49 6.28 -7.54
N LEU A 30 31.12 5.28 -6.76
CA LEU A 30 31.88 4.87 -5.57
C LEU A 30 33.11 4.03 -5.92
N SER A 31 33.13 3.35 -7.08
CA SER A 31 34.28 2.54 -7.50
C SER A 31 35.55 3.35 -7.75
N VAL A 32 35.44 4.65 -8.02
CA VAL A 32 36.60 5.56 -8.15
C VAL A 32 37.02 6.19 -6.82
N CYS A 33 36.19 6.08 -5.78
CA CYS A 33 36.49 6.60 -4.45
C CYS A 33 37.39 5.60 -3.69
N LYS A 34 38.59 6.03 -3.32
CA LYS A 34 39.47 5.28 -2.42
C LYS A 34 39.27 5.78 -0.99
N ALA A 35 38.31 5.19 -0.29
CA ALA A 35 37.93 5.57 1.06
C ALA A 35 37.56 4.31 1.86
N SER A 36 37.48 4.44 3.18
CA SER A 36 37.00 3.36 4.05
C SER A 36 35.53 3.04 3.77
N LEU A 37 35.07 1.85 4.15
CA LEU A 37 33.67 1.45 3.97
C LEU A 37 32.68 2.42 4.63
N ASP A 38 33.02 2.95 5.80
CA ASP A 38 32.19 3.94 6.51
C ASP A 38 32.10 5.27 5.74
N GLU A 39 33.19 5.72 5.12
CA GLU A 39 33.19 6.91 4.28
C GLU A 39 32.43 6.69 2.98
N LEU A 40 32.59 5.53 2.34
CA LEU A 40 31.82 5.17 1.15
C LEU A 40 30.32 5.13 1.44
N ALA A 41 29.93 4.59 2.59
CA ALA A 41 28.53 4.61 3.04
C ALA A 41 28.01 6.04 3.16
N ARG A 42 28.80 6.92 3.78
CA ARG A 42 28.44 8.34 3.90
C ARG A 42 28.30 9.05 2.56
N ILE A 43 29.17 8.72 1.58
CA ILE A 43 29.08 9.26 0.23
C ILE A 43 27.84 8.73 -0.49
N ALA A 44 27.53 7.44 -0.35
CA ALA A 44 26.31 6.86 -0.92
C ALA A 44 25.05 7.51 -0.36
N ASP A 45 24.99 7.73 0.95
CA ASP A 45 23.89 8.43 1.61
C ASP A 45 23.75 9.86 1.06
N LYS A 46 24.88 10.55 0.85
CA LYS A 46 24.84 11.91 0.29
C LYS A 46 24.37 11.94 -1.15
N ILE A 47 24.80 10.99 -1.97
CA ILE A 47 24.31 10.86 -3.35
C ILE A 47 22.80 10.57 -3.34
N HIS A 48 22.33 9.71 -2.45
CA HIS A 48 20.91 9.41 -2.30
C HIS A 48 20.09 10.65 -1.92
N GLU A 49 20.59 11.47 -0.98
CA GLU A 49 19.96 12.73 -0.58
C GLU A 49 19.91 13.75 -1.73
N VAL A 50 21.01 13.91 -2.47
CA VAL A 50 21.14 14.90 -3.55
C VAL A 50 20.42 14.49 -4.83
N SER A 51 20.36 13.18 -5.12
CA SER A 51 19.77 12.65 -6.36
C SER A 51 18.27 12.94 -6.47
N GLY A 52 17.64 13.52 -5.45
CA GLY A 52 16.20 13.74 -5.40
C GLY A 52 15.53 12.38 -5.21
N CYS A 53 14.93 12.19 -4.05
CA CYS A 53 14.20 10.98 -3.76
C CYS A 53 13.10 10.78 -4.81
N ASN A 54 13.31 9.90 -5.78
CA ASN A 54 12.20 9.19 -6.42
C ASN A 54 11.66 8.24 -5.36
N LEU A 55 11.01 8.81 -4.34
CA LEU A 55 10.25 8.04 -3.37
C LEU A 55 9.08 7.46 -4.16
N THR A 56 9.32 6.33 -4.83
CA THR A 56 8.25 5.47 -5.27
C THR A 56 7.65 4.92 -3.99
N VAL A 57 6.80 5.73 -3.34
CA VAL A 57 5.97 5.29 -2.24
C VAL A 57 5.18 4.13 -2.81
N ALA A 58 5.41 2.92 -2.29
CA ALA A 58 4.60 1.78 -2.66
C ALA A 58 3.14 2.18 -2.41
N ARG A 59 2.31 2.18 -3.46
CA ARG A 59 0.89 2.49 -3.34
C ARG A 59 0.31 1.48 -2.35
N VAL A 60 -0.16 1.98 -1.21
CA VAL A 60 -0.99 1.18 -0.30
C VAL A 60 -2.33 1.02 -1.02
N GLU A 61 -2.51 -0.11 -1.67
CA GLU A 61 -3.81 -0.52 -2.20
C GLU A 61 -4.68 -0.90 -0.99
N SER A 62 -5.50 0.02 -0.49
CA SER A 62 -6.53 -0.26 0.51
C SER A 62 -7.61 -1.13 -0.12
N ASN A 63 -7.34 -2.43 -0.21
CA ASN A 63 -8.24 -3.44 -0.78
C ASN A 63 -9.39 -3.84 0.17
N SER A 64 -9.40 -3.38 1.43
CA SER A 64 -10.49 -3.64 2.39
C SER A 64 -11.73 -2.80 2.10
N ASP A 65 -11.54 -1.52 1.79
CA ASP A 65 -12.64 -0.54 1.75
C ASP A 65 -13.66 -0.83 0.63
N GLN A 66 -13.19 -1.37 -0.50
CA GLN A 66 -14.04 -1.60 -1.66
C GLN A 66 -15.02 -2.76 -1.45
N PHE A 67 -14.58 -3.84 -0.81
CA PHE A 67 -15.42 -5.00 -0.51
C PHE A 67 -16.51 -4.66 0.51
N GLU A 68 -16.15 -3.91 1.55
CA GLU A 68 -17.08 -3.46 2.59
C GLU A 68 -18.13 -2.49 2.01
N LEU A 69 -17.73 -1.58 1.13
CA LEU A 69 -18.62 -0.61 0.49
C LEU A 69 -19.64 -1.32 -0.43
N ASP A 70 -19.21 -2.32 -1.18
CA ASP A 70 -20.09 -3.08 -2.08
C ASP A 70 -21.06 -3.98 -1.31
N ALA A 71 -20.64 -4.56 -0.17
CA ALA A 71 -21.53 -5.28 0.75
C ALA A 71 -22.61 -4.35 1.36
N ILE A 72 -22.21 -3.17 1.84
CA ILE A 72 -23.15 -2.18 2.40
C ILE A 72 -24.16 -1.71 1.33
N LYS A 73 -23.74 -1.52 0.09
CA LYS A 73 -24.64 -1.16 -1.02
C LYS A 73 -25.67 -2.25 -1.30
N ALA A 74 -25.28 -3.53 -1.22
CA ALA A 74 -26.20 -4.65 -1.42
C ALA A 74 -27.28 -4.68 -0.32
N GLU A 75 -26.88 -4.54 0.95
CA GLU A 75 -27.82 -4.48 2.08
C GLU A 75 -28.80 -3.31 1.97
N LEU A 76 -28.33 -2.13 1.52
CA LEU A 76 -29.20 -0.98 1.27
C LEU A 76 -30.22 -1.22 0.17
N ALA A 77 -29.84 -1.95 -0.89
CA ALA A 77 -30.75 -2.31 -1.98
C ALA A 77 -31.85 -3.27 -1.49
N ASP A 78 -31.50 -4.25 -0.67
CA ASP A 78 -32.45 -5.19 -0.08
C ASP A 78 -33.41 -4.50 0.88
N LEU A 79 -32.90 -3.64 1.77
CA LEU A 79 -33.72 -2.86 2.68
C LEU A 79 -34.72 -1.97 1.91
N LYS A 80 -34.25 -1.29 0.85
CA LYS A 80 -35.11 -0.49 -0.02
C LYS A 80 -36.19 -1.33 -0.70
N ASN A 81 -35.88 -2.57 -1.09
CA ASN A 81 -36.85 -3.49 -1.67
C ASN A 81 -37.92 -3.90 -0.64
N MET A 82 -37.50 -4.25 0.58
CA MET A 82 -38.42 -4.58 1.68
C MET A 82 -39.36 -3.42 2.01
N VAL A 83 -38.84 -2.19 2.13
CA VAL A 83 -39.65 -1.00 2.39
C VAL A 83 -40.67 -0.75 1.26
N LYS A 84 -40.25 -0.91 0.00
CA LYS A 84 -41.19 -0.82 -1.14
C LYS A 84 -42.29 -1.87 -1.06
N LYS A 85 -41.96 -3.13 -0.78
CA LYS A 85 -42.94 -4.22 -0.66
C LYS A 85 -43.93 -3.98 0.49
N LEU A 86 -43.43 -3.54 1.65
CA LEU A 86 -44.27 -3.21 2.80
C LEU A 86 -45.18 -2.00 2.52
N SER A 87 -44.65 -0.97 1.86
CA SER A 87 -45.45 0.19 1.46
C SER A 87 -46.56 -0.22 0.49
N VAL A 88 -46.27 -1.07 -0.51
CA VAL A 88 -47.27 -1.54 -1.47
C VAL A 88 -48.36 -2.40 -0.79
N SER A 89 -47.98 -3.26 0.16
CA SER A 89 -48.92 -4.09 0.92
C SER A 89 -49.87 -3.27 1.81
N GLN A 90 -49.39 -2.15 2.38
CA GLN A 90 -50.22 -1.24 3.19
C GLN A 90 -51.28 -0.50 2.38
N TYR A 91 -50.98 -0.11 1.13
CA TYR A 91 -51.98 0.51 0.25
C TYR A 91 -53.03 -0.50 -0.24
N SER A 92 -52.62 -1.73 -0.56
CA SER A 92 -53.56 -2.77 -1.01
C SER A 92 -54.53 -3.25 0.09
N SER A 93 -54.18 -3.12 1.37
CA SER A 93 -55.11 -3.44 2.47
C SER A 93 -56.15 -2.35 2.73
N ALA A 94 -55.93 -1.12 2.28
CA ALA A 94 -56.88 -0.01 2.44
C ALA A 94 -57.97 0.02 1.35
N GLU A 95 -57.75 -0.64 0.20
CA GLU A 95 -58.67 -0.61 -0.96
C GLU A 95 -59.74 -1.72 -0.96
N LEU A 96 -59.77 -2.60 0.04
CA LEU A 96 -60.75 -3.69 0.13
C LEU A 96 -61.64 -3.57 1.38
N ASN A 97 -62.33 -2.43 1.52
CA ASN A 97 -63.58 -2.35 2.30
C ASN A 97 -64.65 -1.61 1.48
N PRO A 98 -65.40 -2.30 0.62
CA PRO A 98 -66.75 -1.88 0.29
C PRO A 98 -67.69 -2.46 1.36
N GLU A 99 -67.91 -1.75 2.47
CA GLU A 99 -69.19 -1.85 3.16
C GLU A 99 -70.19 -1.14 2.23
N GLY A 100 -71.17 -1.80 1.61
CA GLY A 100 -72.10 -2.75 2.21
C GLY A 100 -73.37 -1.97 2.55
N ASP A 101 -74.34 -2.01 1.63
CA ASP A 101 -75.68 -1.40 1.60
C ASP A 101 -76.32 -0.93 2.92
N LEU A 102 -76.84 0.32 2.91
CA LEU A 102 -78.26 0.68 3.15
C LEU A 102 -78.52 2.18 2.88
#